data_AF-A0A9X2XQ03-F1
#
_entry.id   AF-A0A9X2XQ03-F1
#
_cell.length_a   1.000
_cell.length_b   1.000
_cell.length_c   1.000
_cell.angle_alpha   90.00
_cell.angle_beta   90.00
_cell.angle_gamma   90.00
#
_symmetry.space_group_name_H-M   'P 1'
#
loop_
_entity.id
_entity.type
_entity.pdbx_description
1 polymer ?
#
loop_
_entity_poly.entity_id
_entity_poly.type
_entity_poly.pdbx_seq_one_letter_code
_entity_poly.pdbx_strand_id
1 'polypeptide(L)'
;MIYCKNCGVELENDMLDCPLCGEPVASNHQTDKIQSVASSIQQISPYGHRKMDQPQKRFTWEIVSIILLSGVMATLIIDFAMNRRITWSEYLAGFCFTIFSYVSLFAFWNQRTIIDMAGGFIASSTFILILDAIIGSFNWAIKLGIPLLLACNVVIATLLAAIQMSKHKGINLIAYSFIAAAFLCLCIEGTLSFFETNLFHLWWSLIVAACIFPIVVVLLFVHFRLRKGRSLHKTFHI
;
A
#
# COMPACT_ATOMS: atom_id res chain seq x y z
N MET A 1 -31.21 -10.36 -41.74
CA MET A 1 -32.34 -9.84 -40.94
C MET A 1 -32.85 -10.98 -40.11
N ILE A 2 -32.92 -10.81 -38.79
CA ILE A 2 -33.28 -11.88 -37.86
C ILE A 2 -34.61 -11.51 -37.22
N TYR A 3 -35.53 -12.46 -37.10
CA TYR A 3 -36.80 -12.26 -36.43
C TYR A 3 -36.78 -12.93 -35.07
N CYS A 4 -37.31 -12.22 -34.06
CA CYS A 4 -37.53 -12.76 -32.74
C CYS A 4 -38.51 -13.94 -32.77
N LYS A 5 -38.10 -15.15 -32.36
CA LYS A 5 -38.99 -16.33 -32.35
C LYS A 5 -40.19 -16.19 -31.40
N ASN A 6 -40.05 -15.41 -30.34
CA ASN A 6 -41.08 -15.23 -29.33
C ASN A 6 -42.05 -14.09 -29.68
N CYS A 7 -41.54 -13.01 -30.27
CA CYS A 7 -42.25 -11.74 -30.41
C CYS A 7 -42.46 -11.27 -31.86
N GLY A 8 -41.84 -11.95 -32.84
CA GLY A 8 -42.04 -11.69 -34.27
C GLY A 8 -41.46 -10.37 -34.80
N VAL A 9 -40.81 -9.57 -33.94
CA VAL A 9 -40.23 -8.27 -34.31
C VAL A 9 -38.95 -8.47 -35.13
N GLU A 10 -38.78 -7.63 -36.14
CA GLU A 10 -37.56 -7.52 -36.94
C GLU A 10 -36.41 -6.96 -36.10
N LEU A 11 -35.30 -7.69 -36.06
CA LEU A 11 -34.10 -7.33 -35.33
C LEU A 11 -32.91 -7.14 -36.29
N GLU A 12 -32.12 -6.11 -35.99
CA GLU A 12 -30.83 -5.86 -36.61
C GLU A 12 -29.87 -7.02 -36.32
N ASN A 13 -28.99 -7.35 -37.26
CA ASN A 13 -28.18 -8.59 -37.19
C ASN A 13 -27.18 -8.63 -36.02
N ASP A 14 -26.89 -7.49 -35.39
CA ASP A 14 -25.91 -7.34 -34.30
C ASP A 14 -26.56 -7.33 -32.89
N MET A 15 -27.87 -7.55 -32.78
CA MET A 15 -28.55 -7.59 -31.48
C MET A 15 -28.50 -8.99 -30.84
N LEU A 16 -27.95 -9.05 -29.62
CA LEU A 16 -27.81 -10.29 -28.83
C LEU A 16 -29.11 -10.71 -28.13
N ASP A 17 -29.89 -9.73 -27.65
CA ASP A 17 -31.15 -9.95 -26.94
C ASP A 17 -32.26 -9.10 -27.54
N CYS A 18 -33.49 -9.62 -27.54
CA CYS A 18 -34.63 -8.84 -27.99
C CYS A 18 -35.02 -7.76 -26.95
N PRO A 19 -35.09 -6.47 -27.31
CA PRO A 19 -35.40 -5.40 -26.37
C PRO A 19 -36.85 -5.43 -25.84
N LEU A 20 -37.75 -6.15 -26.51
CA LEU A 20 -39.17 -6.21 -26.14
C LEU A 20 -39.51 -7.37 -25.20
N CYS A 21 -38.95 -8.56 -25.45
CA CYS A 21 -39.26 -9.75 -24.65
C CYS A 21 -38.09 -10.24 -23.81
N GLY A 22 -36.88 -9.70 -24.00
CA GLY A 22 -35.67 -10.11 -23.28
C GLY A 22 -35.14 -11.49 -23.67
N GLU A 23 -35.71 -12.13 -24.69
CA GLU A 23 -35.29 -13.46 -25.13
C GLU A 23 -33.98 -13.36 -25.93
N PRO A 24 -32.96 -14.22 -25.63
CA PRO A 24 -31.70 -14.21 -26.35
C PRO A 24 -31.90 -14.64 -27.80
N VAL A 25 -31.42 -13.81 -28.72
CA VAL A 25 -31.44 -14.10 -30.14
C VAL A 25 -30.29 -15.05 -30.42
N ALA A 26 -30.62 -16.32 -30.69
CA ALA A 26 -29.64 -17.32 -31.12
C ALA A 26 -29.09 -16.97 -32.50
N SER A 27 -28.19 -15.99 -32.57
CA SER A 27 -27.46 -15.63 -33.78
C SER A 27 -26.39 -16.70 -34.03
N ASN A 28 -26.62 -17.56 -35.02
CA ASN A 28 -25.73 -18.65 -35.41
C ASN A 28 -24.51 -18.21 -36.23
N HIS A 29 -24.05 -16.97 -36.10
CA HIS A 29 -22.80 -16.52 -36.71
C HIS A 29 -22.02 -15.64 -35.74
N GLN A 30 -20.74 -16.01 -35.54
CA GLN A 30 -19.71 -15.34 -34.73
C GLN A 30 -19.58 -15.73 -33.25
N THR A 31 -19.58 -17.04 -32.97
CA THR A 31 -19.14 -17.59 -31.67
C THR A 31 -17.63 -17.42 -31.41
N ASP A 32 -16.81 -17.02 -32.39
CA ASP A 32 -15.34 -17.00 -32.21
C ASP A 32 -14.72 -15.66 -31.80
N LYS A 33 -15.47 -14.54 -31.81
CA LYS A 33 -14.91 -13.20 -31.46
C LYS A 33 -15.47 -12.55 -30.21
N ILE A 34 -16.63 -12.97 -29.71
CA ILE A 34 -17.25 -12.36 -28.52
C ILE A 34 -16.76 -13.04 -27.22
N GLN A 35 -16.32 -14.31 -27.29
CA GLN A 35 -15.74 -15.04 -26.16
C GLN A 35 -14.43 -14.40 -25.63
N SER A 36 -13.65 -13.72 -26.48
CA SER A 36 -12.38 -13.07 -26.10
C SER A 36 -12.56 -11.67 -25.49
N VAL A 37 -13.70 -11.00 -25.77
CA VAL A 37 -14.02 -9.67 -25.21
C VAL A 37 -14.82 -9.80 -23.92
N ALA A 38 -15.72 -10.78 -23.81
CA ALA A 38 -16.47 -11.02 -22.57
C ALA A 38 -15.56 -11.57 -21.44
N SER A 39 -14.56 -12.38 -21.76
CA SER A 39 -13.57 -12.87 -20.78
C SER A 39 -12.60 -11.80 -20.28
N SER A 40 -12.38 -10.73 -21.05
CA SER A 40 -11.53 -9.60 -20.64
C SER A 40 -12.28 -8.53 -19.83
N ILE A 41 -13.60 -8.42 -19.98
CA ILE A 41 -14.42 -7.50 -19.15
C ILE A 41 -14.80 -8.15 -17.79
N GLN A 42 -14.97 -9.47 -17.73
CA GLN A 42 -15.37 -10.17 -16.50
C GLN A 42 -14.24 -10.36 -15.46
N GLN A 43 -12.99 -10.00 -15.79
CA GLN A 43 -11.84 -10.12 -14.88
C GLN A 43 -11.41 -8.82 -14.20
N ILE A 44 -12.18 -7.73 -14.32
CA ILE A 44 -11.97 -6.55 -13.49
C ILE A 44 -12.57 -6.84 -12.10
N SER A 45 -11.93 -7.75 -11.36
CA SER A 45 -12.14 -7.81 -9.93
C SER A 45 -11.63 -6.48 -9.35
N PRO A 46 -12.45 -5.71 -8.61
CA PRO A 46 -12.05 -4.39 -8.13
C PRO A 46 -10.92 -4.44 -7.09
N TYR A 47 -10.51 -5.64 -6.67
CA TYR A 47 -9.42 -5.90 -5.73
C TYR A 47 -8.69 -7.20 -6.09
N GLY A 48 -8.31 -7.34 -7.36
CA GLY A 48 -7.41 -8.40 -7.79
C GLY A 48 -6.00 -8.03 -7.34
N HIS A 49 -5.44 -8.80 -6.41
CA HIS A 49 -4.01 -8.77 -6.11
C HIS A 49 -3.25 -9.17 -7.38
N ARG A 50 -3.03 -8.22 -8.28
CA ARG A 50 -2.16 -8.40 -9.43
C ARG A 50 -0.76 -8.56 -8.87
N LYS A 51 -0.34 -9.81 -8.68
CA LYS A 51 1.06 -10.13 -8.40
C LYS A 51 1.85 -9.53 -9.55
N MET A 52 2.77 -8.62 -9.24
CA MET A 52 3.69 -8.08 -10.26
C MET A 52 4.48 -9.23 -10.86
N ASP A 53 4.53 -9.29 -12.19
CA ASP A 53 5.34 -10.26 -12.90
C ASP A 53 6.81 -10.06 -12.54
N GLN A 54 7.57 -11.15 -12.50
CA GLN A 54 9.00 -11.16 -12.17
C GLN A 54 9.84 -10.16 -13.01
N PRO A 55 9.64 -9.99 -14.33
CA PRO A 55 10.30 -8.93 -15.10
C PRO A 55 9.93 -7.52 -14.63
N GLN A 56 8.67 -7.28 -14.24
CA GLN A 56 8.20 -5.99 -13.75
C GLN A 56 8.85 -5.63 -12.41
N LYS A 57 9.00 -6.60 -11.50
CA LYS A 57 9.71 -6.42 -10.22
C LYS A 57 11.18 -6.02 -10.44
N ARG A 58 11.87 -6.69 -11.37
CA ARG A 58 13.27 -6.40 -11.69
C ARG A 58 13.43 -4.99 -12.28
N PHE A 59 12.54 -4.61 -13.18
CA PHE A 59 12.53 -3.27 -13.76
C PHE A 59 12.26 -2.17 -12.72
N THR A 60 11.29 -2.39 -11.82
CA THR A 60 11.04 -1.46 -10.70
C THR A 60 12.25 -1.34 -9.78
N TRP A 61 12.90 -2.46 -9.44
CA TRP A 61 14.12 -2.46 -8.63
C TRP A 61 15.25 -1.65 -9.28
N GLU A 62 15.46 -1.82 -10.59
CA GLU A 62 16.50 -1.13 -11.33
C GLU A 62 16.28 0.39 -11.34
N ILE A 63 15.05 0.83 -11.65
CA ILE A 63 14.69 2.26 -11.63
C ILE A 63 14.88 2.85 -10.23
N VAL A 64 14.34 2.19 -9.20
CA VAL A 64 14.44 2.67 -7.82
C VAL A 64 15.90 2.74 -7.39
N SER A 65 16.71 1.75 -7.74
CA SER A 65 18.15 1.73 -7.46
C SER A 65 18.86 2.93 -8.09
N ILE A 66 18.60 3.22 -9.37
CA ILE A 66 19.24 4.33 -10.08
C ILE A 66 18.85 5.68 -9.45
N ILE A 67 17.57 5.87 -9.15
CA ILE A 67 17.07 7.11 -8.54
C ILE A 67 17.68 7.30 -7.15
N LEU A 68 17.64 6.28 -6.29
CA LEU A 68 18.19 6.37 -4.93
C LEU A 68 19.70 6.57 -4.94
N LEU A 69 20.43 5.82 -5.77
CA LEU A 69 21.88 5.94 -5.86
C LEU A 69 22.30 7.33 -6.35
N SER A 70 21.60 7.87 -7.35
CA SER A 70 21.88 9.22 -7.84
C SER A 70 21.62 10.29 -6.77
N GLY A 71 20.53 10.17 -6.00
CA GLY A 71 20.22 11.07 -4.89
C GLY A 71 21.26 11.02 -3.77
N VAL A 72 21.67 9.81 -3.36
CA VAL A 72 22.72 9.62 -2.35
C VAL A 72 24.05 10.20 -2.82
N MET A 73 24.46 9.92 -4.07
CA MET A 73 25.70 10.47 -4.62
C MET A 73 25.66 12.00 -4.69
N ALA A 74 24.58 12.59 -5.19
CA ALA A 74 24.45 14.04 -5.29
C ALA A 74 24.54 14.71 -3.92
N THR A 75 23.84 14.17 -2.92
CA THR A 75 23.82 14.76 -1.58
C THR A 75 25.12 14.56 -0.81
N LEU A 76 25.81 13.43 -0.99
CA LEU A 76 27.16 13.22 -0.45
C LEU A 76 28.17 14.20 -1.05
N ILE A 77 28.12 14.43 -2.36
CA ILE A 77 29.01 15.39 -3.03
C ILE A 77 28.77 16.81 -2.52
N ILE A 78 27.50 17.22 -2.39
CA ILE A 78 27.14 18.56 -1.89
C ILE A 78 27.59 18.74 -0.43
N ASP A 79 27.31 17.77 0.43
CA ASP A 79 27.67 17.84 1.85
C ASP A 79 29.20 17.86 2.02
N PHE A 80 29.92 17.04 1.25
CA PHE A 80 31.38 17.06 1.27
C PHE A 80 31.95 18.37 0.72
N ALA A 81 31.36 18.92 -0.34
CA ALA A 81 31.80 20.19 -0.93
C ALA A 81 31.58 21.38 0.03
N MET A 82 30.46 21.41 0.77
CA MET A 82 30.15 22.49 1.70
C MET A 82 30.88 22.35 3.04
N ASN A 83 30.83 21.17 3.65
CA ASN A 83 31.22 20.98 5.06
C ASN A 83 32.57 20.26 5.23
N ARG A 84 33.15 19.71 4.15
CA ARG A 84 34.35 18.83 4.15
C ARG A 84 34.26 17.63 5.11
N ARG A 85 33.05 17.36 5.61
CA ARG A 85 32.68 16.28 6.53
C ARG A 85 31.27 15.85 6.20
N ILE A 86 30.97 14.59 6.45
CA ILE A 86 29.63 14.03 6.36
C ILE A 86 28.88 14.47 7.62
N THR A 87 27.83 15.27 7.45
CA THR A 87 27.05 15.82 8.56
C THR A 87 25.56 15.61 8.35
N TRP A 88 24.99 16.08 7.23
CA TRP A 88 23.55 15.95 6.96
C TRP A 88 23.23 14.83 5.98
N SER A 89 24.20 14.48 5.13
CA SER A 89 24.02 13.43 4.12
C SER A 89 23.88 12.03 4.73
N GLU A 90 24.29 11.83 5.99
CA GLU A 90 24.15 10.57 6.72
C GLU A 90 22.68 10.13 6.86
N TYR A 91 21.79 11.08 7.18
CA TYR A 91 20.36 10.80 7.40
C TYR A 91 19.68 10.40 6.10
N LEU A 92 19.99 11.13 5.02
CA LEU A 92 19.41 10.85 3.71
C LEU A 92 19.94 9.54 3.14
N ALA A 93 21.25 9.27 3.30
CA ALA A 93 21.82 7.98 2.95
C ALA A 93 21.10 6.85 3.71
N GLY A 94 20.97 6.93 5.03
CA GLY A 94 20.25 5.94 5.82
C GLY A 94 18.82 5.69 5.33
N PHE A 95 18.07 6.75 5.00
CA PHE A 95 16.71 6.62 4.45
C PHE A 95 16.68 5.94 3.08
N CYS A 96 17.53 6.37 2.15
CA CYS A 96 17.62 5.79 0.81
C CYS A 96 18.03 4.31 0.86
N PHE A 97 19.00 3.96 1.69
CA PHE A 97 19.43 2.57 1.87
C PHE A 97 18.37 1.71 2.52
N THR A 98 17.61 2.25 3.47
CA THR A 98 16.45 1.57 4.05
C THR A 98 15.47 1.18 2.94
N ILE A 99 15.04 2.14 2.11
CA ILE A 99 14.14 1.87 0.96
C ILE A 99 14.75 0.82 0.03
N PHE A 100 16.02 1.00 -0.35
CA PHE A 100 16.71 0.08 -1.24
C PHE A 100 16.71 -1.35 -0.71
N SER A 101 16.94 -1.54 0.60
CA SER A 101 16.98 -2.87 1.21
C SER A 101 15.61 -3.57 1.13
N TYR A 102 14.51 -2.87 1.43
CA TYR A 102 13.17 -3.43 1.34
C TYR A 102 12.77 -3.74 -0.11
N VAL A 103 13.09 -2.85 -1.05
CA VAL A 103 12.79 -3.05 -2.47
C VAL A 103 13.59 -4.23 -3.03
N SER A 104 14.85 -4.38 -2.63
CA SER A 104 15.70 -5.50 -3.02
C SER A 104 15.15 -6.83 -2.50
N LEU A 105 14.81 -6.90 -1.21
CA LEU A 105 14.25 -8.11 -0.62
C LEU A 105 12.91 -8.49 -1.25
N PHE A 106 12.03 -7.52 -1.50
CA PHE A 106 10.73 -7.78 -2.14
C PHE A 106 10.85 -8.18 -3.63
N ALA A 107 11.88 -7.69 -4.32
CA ALA A 107 12.14 -8.00 -5.72
C ALA A 107 12.74 -9.40 -5.91
N PHE A 108 13.71 -9.77 -5.07
CA PHE A 108 14.48 -11.02 -5.22
C PHE A 108 13.98 -12.17 -4.33
N TRP A 109 13.42 -11.87 -3.17
CA TRP A 109 12.90 -12.88 -2.25
C TRP A 109 11.39 -13.00 -2.39
N ASN A 110 10.92 -14.22 -2.66
CA ASN A 110 9.49 -14.52 -2.86
C ASN A 110 8.93 -15.32 -1.66
N GLN A 111 9.39 -15.00 -0.45
CA GLN A 111 8.98 -15.67 0.79
C GLN A 111 7.69 -15.04 1.35
N ARG A 112 7.28 -15.46 2.55
CA ARG A 112 6.16 -14.82 3.25
C ARG A 112 6.54 -13.37 3.56
N THR A 113 5.61 -12.44 3.35
CA THR A 113 5.80 -10.99 3.58
C THR A 113 6.41 -10.65 4.95
N ILE A 114 6.09 -11.42 6.00
CA ILE A 114 6.63 -11.23 7.35
C ILE A 114 8.15 -11.49 7.40
N ILE A 115 8.63 -12.49 6.67
CA ILE A 115 10.06 -12.85 6.62
C ILE A 115 10.83 -11.76 5.87
N ASP A 116 10.30 -11.27 4.76
CA ASP A 116 10.93 -10.18 3.99
C ASP A 116 10.98 -8.89 4.81
N MET A 117 9.93 -8.59 5.59
CA MET A 117 9.93 -7.44 6.51
C MET A 117 10.98 -7.57 7.61
N ALA A 118 11.09 -8.76 8.23
CA ALA A 118 12.10 -9.02 9.24
C ALA A 118 13.53 -8.93 8.67
N GLY A 119 13.75 -9.49 7.48
CA GLY A 119 15.02 -9.37 6.75
C GLY A 119 15.36 -7.91 6.44
N GLY A 120 14.38 -7.12 6.01
CA GLY A 120 14.55 -5.69 5.72
C GLY A 120 14.89 -4.88 6.95
N PHE A 121 14.25 -5.19 8.08
CA PHE A 121 14.56 -4.58 9.36
C PHE A 121 15.99 -4.87 9.81
N ILE A 122 16.43 -6.13 9.75
CA ILE A 122 17.78 -6.53 10.13
C ILE A 122 18.82 -5.89 9.20
N ALA A 123 18.59 -5.91 7.89
CA ALA A 123 19.50 -5.32 6.91
C ALA A 123 19.63 -3.81 7.09
N SER A 124 18.51 -3.10 7.23
CA SER A 124 18.49 -1.65 7.46
C SER A 124 19.11 -1.27 8.79
N SER A 125 18.81 -2.01 9.87
CA SER A 125 19.39 -1.75 11.20
C SER A 125 20.91 -1.94 11.20
N THR A 126 21.39 -3.02 10.59
CA THR A 126 22.84 -3.28 10.45
C THR A 126 23.52 -2.17 9.66
N PHE A 127 22.88 -1.73 8.58
CA PHE A 127 23.43 -0.66 7.75
C PHE A 127 23.49 0.69 8.48
N ILE A 128 22.42 1.09 9.17
CA ILE A 128 22.39 2.32 9.97
C ILE A 128 23.46 2.28 11.06
N LEU A 129 23.69 1.13 11.70
CA LEU A 129 24.77 0.95 12.67
C LEU A 129 26.17 1.09 12.05
N ILE A 130 26.38 0.54 10.85
CA ILE A 130 27.65 0.69 10.14
C ILE A 130 27.88 2.16 9.76
N LEU A 131 26.84 2.88 9.31
CA LEU A 131 26.95 4.31 9.01
C LEU A 131 27.33 5.12 10.26
N ASP A 132 26.64 4.91 11.38
CA ASP A 132 26.95 5.60 12.65
C ASP A 132 28.41 5.31 13.08
N ALA A 133 28.84 4.05 12.98
CA ALA A 133 30.20 3.63 13.30
C ALA A 133 31.29 4.28 12.41
N ILE A 134 31.02 4.50 11.12
CA ILE A 134 31.95 5.19 10.20
C ILE A 134 32.09 6.67 10.58
N ILE A 135 31.01 7.28 11.07
CA ILE A 135 30.94 8.71 11.37
C ILE A 135 31.47 9.00 12.78
N GLY A 136 31.53 7.97 13.64
CA GLY A 136 32.14 8.02 14.97
C GLY A 136 31.17 8.38 16.09
N SER A 137 29.87 8.46 15.81
CA SER A 137 28.81 8.47 16.79
C SER A 137 28.27 7.05 16.97
N PHE A 138 27.99 6.63 18.21
CA PHE A 138 27.31 5.35 18.50
C PHE A 138 25.93 5.55 19.15
N ASN A 139 25.50 6.80 19.23
CA ASN A 139 24.34 7.18 20.04
C ASN A 139 23.07 7.36 19.20
N TRP A 140 23.19 7.88 17.98
CA TRP A 140 22.00 8.24 17.20
C TRP A 140 21.34 7.02 16.56
N ALA A 141 22.12 6.07 16.02
CA ALA A 141 21.53 4.87 15.43
C ALA A 141 20.74 4.05 16.46
N ILE A 142 21.30 3.86 17.66
CA ILE A 142 20.67 3.03 18.70
C ILE A 142 19.50 3.74 19.37
N LYS A 143 19.63 5.04 19.66
CA LYS A 143 18.60 5.77 20.42
C LYS A 143 17.48 6.33 19.56
N LEU A 144 17.72 6.55 18.26
CA LEU A 144 16.76 7.19 17.36
C LEU A 144 16.48 6.33 16.12
N GLY A 145 17.51 5.92 15.37
CA GLY A 145 17.35 5.20 14.11
C GLY A 145 16.62 3.85 14.25
N ILE A 146 17.13 2.95 15.09
CA ILE A 146 16.58 1.60 15.29
C ILE A 146 15.17 1.64 15.92
N PRO A 147 14.90 2.41 16.99
CA PRO A 147 13.56 2.48 17.57
C PRO A 147 12.52 3.00 16.57
N LEU A 148 12.88 4.00 15.76
CA LEU A 148 11.98 4.56 14.75
C LEU A 148 11.74 3.57 13.61
N LEU A 149 12.79 2.89 13.14
CA LEU A 149 12.67 1.82 12.15
C LEU A 149 11.79 0.67 12.67
N LEU A 150 11.96 0.28 13.94
CA LEU A 150 11.16 -0.76 14.59
C LEU A 150 9.69 -0.33 14.67
N ALA A 151 9.42 0.91 15.09
CA ALA A 151 8.06 1.45 15.16
C ALA A 151 7.38 1.41 13.78
N CYS A 152 8.06 1.86 12.73
CA CYS A 152 7.54 1.77 11.36
C CYS A 152 7.22 0.33 10.95
N ASN A 153 8.12 -0.62 11.23
CA ASN A 153 7.89 -2.03 10.91
C ASN A 153 6.70 -2.63 11.66
N VAL A 154 6.58 -2.34 12.96
CA VAL A 154 5.46 -2.82 13.79
C VAL A 154 4.14 -2.22 13.32
N VAL A 155 4.10 -0.94 12.98
CA VAL A 155 2.90 -0.28 12.44
C VAL A 155 2.49 -0.87 11.11
N ILE A 156 3.43 -1.08 10.19
CA ILE A 156 3.13 -1.68 8.89
C ILE A 156 2.68 -3.14 9.07
N ALA A 157 3.34 -3.90 9.93
CA ALA A 157 2.98 -5.30 10.20
C ALA A 157 1.59 -5.42 10.82
N THR A 158 1.25 -4.56 11.79
CA THR A 158 -0.08 -4.51 12.41
C THR A 158 -1.15 -4.07 11.40
N LEU A 159 -0.86 -3.11 10.54
CA LEU A 159 -1.74 -2.71 9.44
C LEU A 159 -1.99 -3.89 8.48
N LEU A 160 -0.93 -4.57 8.03
CA LEU A 160 -1.05 -5.75 7.16
C LEU A 160 -1.84 -6.88 7.83
N ALA A 161 -1.61 -7.13 9.12
CA ALA A 161 -2.36 -8.11 9.90
C ALA A 161 -3.85 -7.73 9.99
N ALA A 162 -4.16 -6.46 10.29
CA ALA A 162 -5.54 -5.96 10.31
C ALA A 162 -6.22 -6.12 8.93
N ILE A 163 -5.50 -5.89 7.84
CA ILE A 163 -6.00 -6.08 6.46
C ILE A 163 -6.27 -7.55 6.16
N GLN A 164 -5.40 -8.46 6.61
CA GLN A 164 -5.55 -9.89 6.40
C GLN A 164 -6.68 -10.49 7.23
N MET A 165 -6.85 -10.01 8.47
CA MET A 165 -7.93 -10.44 9.36
C MET A 165 -9.29 -9.82 8.97
N SER A 166 -9.30 -8.69 8.25
CA SER A 166 -10.53 -8.06 7.81
C SER A 166 -11.22 -8.89 6.73
N LYS A 167 -12.32 -9.56 7.12
CA LYS A 167 -13.17 -10.36 6.23
C LYS A 167 -13.73 -9.56 5.04
N HIS A 168 -13.89 -8.25 5.19
CA HIS A 168 -14.38 -7.37 4.14
C HIS A 168 -13.43 -6.20 3.92
N LYS A 169 -13.04 -5.98 2.67
CA LYS A 169 -12.14 -4.90 2.25
C LYS A 169 -12.98 -3.80 1.63
N GLY A 170 -12.71 -2.55 2.02
CA GLY A 170 -13.48 -1.38 1.62
C GLY A 170 -13.05 -0.16 2.44
N ILE A 171 -13.99 0.69 2.83
CA ILE A 171 -13.72 1.93 3.59
C ILE A 171 -12.98 1.68 4.92
N ASN A 172 -13.17 0.51 5.53
CA ASN A 172 -12.44 0.09 6.74
C ASN A 172 -10.92 0.09 6.57
N LEU A 173 -10.42 -0.18 5.36
CA LEU A 173 -8.98 -0.16 5.05
C LEU A 173 -8.41 1.25 5.24
N ILE A 174 -9.15 2.27 4.80
CA ILE A 174 -8.74 3.67 4.90
C ILE A 174 -8.72 4.08 6.37
N ALA A 175 -9.71 3.65 7.16
CA ALA A 175 -9.74 3.90 8.61
C ALA A 175 -8.52 3.28 9.32
N TYR A 176 -8.15 2.05 8.99
CA TYR A 176 -6.95 1.41 9.55
C TYR A 176 -5.67 2.14 9.17
N SER A 177 -5.55 2.64 7.94
CA SER A 177 -4.40 3.44 7.52
C SER A 177 -4.29 4.74 8.33
N PHE A 178 -5.40 5.41 8.61
CA PHE A 178 -5.40 6.61 9.45
C PHE A 178 -5.01 6.33 10.91
N ILE A 179 -5.51 5.23 11.50
CA ILE A 179 -5.09 4.80 12.84
C ILE A 179 -3.59 4.50 12.86
N ALA A 180 -3.09 3.77 11.87
CA ALA A 180 -1.68 3.44 11.73
C ALA A 180 -0.81 4.70 11.62
N ALA A 181 -1.23 5.68 10.81
CA ALA A 181 -0.54 6.96 10.67
C ALA A 181 -0.51 7.75 12.00
N ALA A 182 -1.64 7.85 12.71
CA ALA A 182 -1.70 8.52 14.01
C ALA A 182 -0.77 7.87 15.05
N PHE A 183 -0.76 6.53 15.10
CA PHE A 183 0.12 5.79 15.99
C PHE A 183 1.60 5.96 15.62
N LEU A 184 1.92 5.98 14.32
CA LEU A 184 3.27 6.24 13.86
C LEU A 184 3.74 7.65 14.25
N CYS A 185 2.89 8.67 14.17
CA CYS A 185 3.21 10.01 14.67
C CYS A 185 3.51 10.02 16.19
N LEU A 186 2.75 9.28 16.99
CA LEU A 186 3.00 9.13 18.43
C LEU A 186 4.37 8.47 18.69
N CYS A 187 4.71 7.43 17.94
CA CYS A 187 6.02 6.77 18.04
C CYS A 187 7.17 7.70 17.64
N ILE A 188 7.00 8.50 16.57
CA ILE A 188 8.00 9.46 16.13
C ILE A 188 8.26 10.49 17.22
N GLU A 189 7.21 11.16 17.70
CA GLU A 189 7.38 12.21 18.72
C GLU A 189 7.91 11.64 20.04
N GLY A 190 7.43 10.47 20.46
CA GLY A 190 7.92 9.80 21.66
C GLY A 190 9.41 9.45 21.56
N THR A 191 9.86 8.93 20.42
CA THR A 191 11.28 8.59 20.20
C THR A 191 12.14 9.85 20.15
N LEU A 192 11.66 10.89 19.47
CA LEU A 192 12.38 12.16 19.33
C LEU A 192 12.50 12.90 20.67
N SER A 193 11.41 12.96 21.42
CA SER A 193 11.37 13.60 22.73
C SER A 193 12.26 12.88 23.74
N PHE A 194 12.27 11.54 23.71
CA PHE A 194 13.18 10.73 24.52
C PHE A 194 14.64 10.99 24.15
N PHE A 195 14.96 11.15 22.86
CA PHE A 195 16.32 11.46 22.40
C PHE A 195 16.80 12.84 22.86
N GLU A 196 15.95 13.87 22.80
CA GLU A 196 16.33 15.25 23.14
C GLU A 196 16.34 15.53 24.65
N THR A 197 15.35 15.02 25.39
CA THR A 197 15.07 15.46 26.77
C THR A 197 15.09 14.32 27.81
N ASN A 198 15.26 13.06 27.37
CA ASN A 198 15.07 11.84 28.20
C ASN A 198 13.70 11.75 28.88
N LEU A 199 12.73 12.58 28.48
CA LEU A 199 11.36 12.59 28.98
C LEU A 199 10.42 12.36 27.81
N PHE A 200 9.28 11.72 28.07
CA PHE A 200 8.25 11.54 27.06
C PHE A 200 7.34 12.76 27.03
N HIS A 201 7.58 13.66 26.09
CA HIS A 201 6.71 14.78 25.81
C HIS A 201 5.96 14.57 24.49
N LEU A 202 4.63 14.55 24.54
CA LEU A 202 3.76 14.43 23.37
C LEU A 202 2.86 15.68 23.26
N TRP A 203 3.11 16.54 22.28
CA TRP A 203 2.27 17.70 21.95
C TRP A 203 1.66 17.57 20.57
N TRP A 204 2.49 17.46 19.53
CA TRP A 204 2.01 17.57 18.16
C TRP A 204 1.32 16.28 17.68
N SER A 205 1.85 15.12 18.07
CA SER A 205 1.23 13.83 17.74
C SER A 205 -0.13 13.65 18.42
N LEU A 206 -0.33 14.24 19.61
CA LEU A 206 -1.62 14.21 20.31
C LEU A 206 -2.66 15.06 19.56
N ILE A 207 -2.27 16.23 19.07
CA ILE A 207 -3.12 17.07 18.20
C ILE A 207 -3.51 16.30 16.93
N VAL A 208 -2.53 15.66 16.26
CA VAL A 208 -2.78 14.84 15.07
C VAL A 208 -3.74 13.69 15.37
N ALA A 209 -3.54 12.97 16.49
CA ALA A 209 -4.42 11.89 16.91
C ALA A 209 -5.84 12.37 17.21
N ALA A 210 -5.99 13.52 17.87
CA ALA A 210 -7.29 14.14 18.15
C ALA A 210 -8.03 14.54 16.87
N CYS A 211 -7.34 15.05 15.85
CA CYS A 211 -7.93 15.38 14.55
C CYS A 211 -8.33 14.14 13.74
N ILE A 212 -7.53 13.07 13.79
CA ILE A 212 -7.78 11.83 13.04
C ILE A 212 -8.92 11.01 13.68
N PHE A 213 -9.05 11.06 15.01
CA PHE A 213 -10.06 10.30 15.75
C PHE A 213 -11.50 10.41 15.19
N PRO A 214 -12.09 11.62 15.00
CA PRO A 214 -13.44 11.74 14.47
C PRO A 214 -13.55 11.19 13.03
N ILE A 215 -12.53 11.39 12.20
CA ILE A 215 -12.50 10.90 10.82
C ILE A 215 -12.57 9.37 10.81
N VAL A 216 -11.76 8.70 11.64
CA VAL A 216 -11.75 7.24 11.79
C VAL A 216 -13.12 6.74 12.26
N VAL A 217 -13.72 7.38 13.26
CA VAL A 217 -15.05 7.01 13.78
C VAL A 217 -16.11 7.09 12.67
N VAL A 218 -16.13 8.16 11.88
CA VAL A 218 -17.08 8.33 10.77
C VAL A 218 -16.85 7.26 9.69
N LEU A 219 -15.60 7.00 9.29
CA LEU A 219 -15.28 5.99 8.28
C LEU A 219 -15.72 4.58 8.72
N LEU A 220 -15.47 4.22 9.98
CA LEU A 220 -15.91 2.95 10.54
C LEU A 220 -17.44 2.89 10.63
N PHE A 221 -18.09 3.96 11.11
CA PHE A 221 -19.55 4.04 11.19
C PHE A 221 -20.21 3.86 9.81
N VAL A 222 -19.71 4.56 8.79
CA VAL A 222 -20.19 4.44 7.41
C VAL A 222 -19.99 3.01 6.90
N HIS A 223 -18.84 2.40 7.15
CA HIS A 223 -18.59 1.01 6.76
C HIS A 223 -19.57 0.02 7.41
N PHE A 224 -19.82 0.14 8.72
CA PHE A 224 -20.76 -0.72 9.44
C PHE A 224 -22.23 -0.44 9.06
N ARG A 225 -22.59 0.82 8.80
CA ARG A 225 -23.96 1.21 8.41
C ARG A 225 -24.30 0.76 6.99
N LEU A 226 -23.40 0.98 6.02
CA LEU A 226 -23.57 0.49 4.64
C LEU A 226 -23.71 -1.02 4.59
N ARG A 227 -23.06 -1.75 5.51
CA ARG A 227 -23.25 -3.20 5.65
C ARG A 227 -24.66 -3.58 6.07
N LYS A 228 -25.28 -2.83 7.00
CA LYS A 228 -26.62 -3.12 7.53
C LYS A 228 -27.73 -2.82 6.51
N GLY A 229 -27.49 -1.91 5.56
CA GLY A 229 -28.47 -1.50 4.54
C GLY A 229 -28.64 -2.44 3.33
N ARG A 230 -27.80 -3.48 3.16
CA ARG A 230 -27.90 -4.42 2.02
C ARG A 230 -28.91 -5.58 2.21
N SER A 231 -29.74 -5.56 3.24
CA SER A 231 -30.82 -6.56 3.43
C SER A 231 -32.20 -6.07 2.96
N LEU A 232 -32.28 -5.25 1.91
CA LEU A 232 -33.55 -4.78 1.35
C LEU A 232 -34.19 -5.74 0.32
N HIS A 233 -33.58 -6.90 0.05
CA HIS A 233 -34.20 -7.93 -0.80
C HIS A 233 -35.34 -8.69 -0.09
N LYS A 234 -35.54 -8.52 1.23
CA LYS A 234 -36.67 -9.15 1.94
C LYS A 234 -37.93 -8.28 2.00
N THR A 235 -37.89 -7.05 1.48
CA THR A 235 -39.01 -6.09 1.55
C THR A 235 -39.76 -5.89 0.24
N PHE A 236 -39.32 -6.49 -0.87
CA PHE A 236 -40.09 -6.51 -2.11
C PHE A 236 -40.35 -7.95 -2.54
N HIS A 237 -41.38 -8.52 -1.93
CA HIS A 237 -42.21 -9.55 -2.55
C HIS A 237 -43.33 -8.78 -3.28
N ILE A 238 -43.08 -8.40 -4.53
CA ILE A 238 -44.10 -8.04 -5.52
C ILE A 238 -43.71 -8.76 -6.79
#